data_AF-A0AAV4QRF4-F1
#
_entry.id   AF-A0AAV4QRF4-F1
#
_cell.length_a   1.000
_cell.length_b   1.000
_cell.length_c   1.000
_cell.angle_alpha   90.00
_cell.angle_beta   90.00
_cell.angle_gamma   90.00
#
_symmetry.space_group_name_H-M   'P 1'
#
loop_
_entity.id
_entity.type
_entity.pdbx_description
1 polymer ?
#
loop_
_entity_poly.entity_id
_entity_poly.type
_entity_poly.pdbx_seq_one_letter_code
_entity_poly.pdbx_strand_id
1 'polypeptide(L)'
;MFCPSLVRVAVLHKPEIIVRENEDGTQTYLGDEGKFLKEIIQGLNAEFRLVFAEDQSWGQQKADGNWTGMTGKLQKDLADIAIYFMGVTEKRDGCG
;
A
#
# COMPACT_ATOMS: atom_id res chain seq x y z
N MET A 1 -22.01 8.10 -13.91
CA MET A 1 -21.34 6.82 -14.24
C MET A 1 -20.34 6.56 -13.12
N PHE A 2 -20.68 5.70 -12.16
CA PHE A 2 -19.74 5.27 -11.13
C PHE A 2 -19.04 4.04 -11.69
N CYS A 3 -17.76 4.15 -12.01
CA CYS A 3 -16.92 2.99 -12.26
C CYS A 3 -16.22 2.74 -10.92
N PRO A 4 -16.65 1.76 -10.09
CA PRO A 4 -15.89 1.41 -8.91
C PRO A 4 -14.56 0.83 -9.39
N SER A 5 -13.52 1.65 -9.39
CA SER A 5 -12.16 1.20 -9.68
C SER A 5 -11.65 0.45 -8.46
N LEU A 6 -11.29 -0.81 -8.62
CA LEU A 6 -10.54 -1.52 -7.59
C LEU A 6 -9.16 -0.87 -7.46
N VAL A 7 -8.84 -0.37 -6.26
CA VAL A 7 -7.54 0.23 -5.95
C VAL A 7 -6.71 -0.76 -5.13
N ARG A 8 -5.54 -1.13 -5.64
CA ARG A 8 -4.60 -2.05 -4.99
C ARG A 8 -3.64 -1.26 -4.12
N VAL A 9 -3.62 -1.55 -2.82
CA VAL A 9 -2.80 -0.83 -1.84
C VAL A 9 -1.64 -1.70 -1.40
N ALA A 10 -0.42 -1.29 -1.74
CA ALA A 10 0.79 -1.89 -1.19
C ALA A 10 0.94 -1.52 0.28
N VAL A 11 1.09 -2.55 1.13
CA VAL A 11 1.23 -2.40 2.58
C VAL A 11 2.29 -3.37 3.11
N LEU A 12 2.82 -3.09 4.30
CA LEU A 12 3.62 -4.08 5.04
C LEU A 12 2.69 -5.06 5.77
N HIS A 13 3.18 -6.29 6.00
CA HIS A 13 2.40 -7.29 6.74
C HIS A 13 2.55 -7.03 8.24
N LYS A 14 1.86 -6.00 8.71
CA LYS A 14 1.77 -5.60 10.11
C LYS A 14 0.29 -5.57 10.53
N PRO A 15 -0.31 -6.73 10.82
CA PRO A 15 -1.74 -6.85 11.13
C PRO A 15 -2.19 -6.03 12.34
N GLU A 16 -1.25 -5.58 13.17
CA GLU A 16 -1.54 -4.74 14.34
C GLU A 16 -1.68 -3.25 14.00
N ILE A 17 -1.24 -2.83 12.81
CA ILE A 17 -1.03 -1.42 12.47
C ILE A 17 -1.89 -0.95 11.30
N ILE A 18 -2.30 -1.87 10.41
CA ILE A 18 -2.98 -1.50 9.16
C ILE A 18 -4.33 -2.18 9.05
N VAL A 19 -4.37 -3.47 8.71
CA VAL A 19 -5.62 -4.22 8.56
C VAL A 19 -5.45 -5.61 9.14
N ARG A 20 -6.44 -6.01 9.92
CA ARG A 20 -6.65 -7.40 10.34
C ARG A 20 -7.84 -7.96 9.58
N GLU A 21 -7.64 -9.07 8.91
CA GLU A 21 -8.76 -9.86 8.37
C GLU A 21 -9.37 -10.67 9.51
N ASN A 22 -10.68 -10.54 9.69
CA ASN A 22 -11.45 -11.26 10.70
C ASN A 22 -11.92 -12.61 10.12
N GLU A 23 -12.32 -13.54 10.99
CA GLU A 23 -12.78 -14.88 10.58
C GLU A 23 -14.03 -14.87 9.69
N ASP A 24 -14.81 -13.79 9.74
CA ASP A 24 -16.00 -13.56 8.90
C ASP A 24 -15.67 -12.94 7.53
N GLY A 25 -14.39 -12.75 7.23
CA GLY A 25 -13.91 -12.11 6.01
C GLY A 25 -13.99 -10.58 6.01
N THR A 26 -14.41 -9.96 7.12
CA THR A 26 -14.40 -8.50 7.25
C THR A 26 -12.99 -7.98 7.59
N GLN A 27 -12.72 -6.73 7.24
CA GLN A 27 -11.44 -6.08 7.51
C GLN A 27 -11.58 -5.07 8.64
N THR A 28 -10.82 -5.29 9.71
CA THR A 28 -10.68 -4.30 10.79
C THR A 28 -9.47 -3.42 10.49
N TYR A 29 -9.72 -2.13 10.30
CA TYR A 29 -8.69 -1.11 10.17
C TYR A 29 -8.17 -0.73 11.55
N LEU A 30 -6.89 -0.98 11.78
CA LEU A 30 -6.21 -0.83 13.08
C LEU A 30 -5.15 0.27 13.00
N GLY A 31 -4.62 0.70 14.15
CA GLY A 31 -3.60 1.74 14.20
C GLY A 31 -4.04 3.08 13.63
N ASP A 32 -3.09 3.99 13.46
CA ASP A 32 -3.36 5.28 12.82
C ASP A 32 -3.31 5.13 11.29
N GLU A 33 -2.42 4.30 10.75
CA GLU A 33 -2.35 4.03 9.31
C GLU A 33 -3.60 3.33 8.76
N GLY A 34 -4.15 2.34 9.48
CA GLY A 34 -5.38 1.69 9.05
C GLY A 34 -6.58 2.62 9.11
N LYS A 35 -6.71 3.45 10.16
CA LYS A 35 -7.77 4.48 10.22
C LYS A 35 -7.63 5.48 9.08
N PHE A 36 -6.41 5.95 8.80
CA PHE A 36 -6.17 6.87 7.68
C PHE A 36 -6.52 6.23 6.33
N LEU A 37 -6.13 4.97 6.12
CA LEU A 37 -6.53 4.21 4.94
C LEU A 37 -8.06 4.12 4.84
N LYS A 38 -8.77 3.83 5.93
CA LYS A 38 -10.24 3.78 5.94
C LYS A 38 -10.86 5.09 5.46
N GLU A 39 -10.38 6.23 5.92
CA GLU A 39 -10.89 7.54 5.47
C GLU A 39 -10.63 7.78 3.98
N ILE A 40 -9.45 7.40 3.46
CA ILE A 40 -9.13 7.47 2.02
C ILE A 40 -10.11 6.60 1.21
N ILE A 41 -10.36 5.37 1.67
CA ILE A 41 -11.26 4.42 1.01
C ILE A 41 -12.68 5.00 0.93
N GLN A 42 -13.16 5.55 2.04
CA GLN A 42 -14.48 6.18 2.12
C GLN A 42 -14.57 7.40 1.21
N GLY A 43 -13.55 8.26 1.18
CA GLY A 43 -13.52 9.46 0.35
C GLY A 43 -13.47 9.16 -1.15
N LEU A 44 -12.76 8.11 -1.56
CA LEU A 44 -12.64 7.69 -2.95
C LEU A 44 -13.87 6.92 -3.47
N ASN A 45 -14.72 6.42 -2.57
CA ASN A 45 -15.87 5.57 -2.90
C ASN A 45 -15.48 4.42 -3.85
N ALA A 46 -14.33 3.81 -3.57
CA ALA A 46 -13.71 2.77 -4.38
C ALA A 46 -13.59 1.47 -3.58
N GLU A 47 -13.51 0.35 -4.28
CA GLU A 47 -13.15 -0.94 -3.67
C GLU A 47 -11.63 -1.02 -3.52
N PHE A 48 -11.14 -1.70 -2.49
CA PHE A 48 -9.70 -1.81 -2.25
C PHE A 48 -9.27 -3.26 -2.03
N ARG A 49 -8.05 -3.55 -2.47
CA ARG A 49 -7.37 -4.82 -2.22
C ARG A 49 -5.98 -4.55 -1.67
N LEU A 50 -5.64 -5.20 -0.56
CA LEU A 50 -4.30 -5.11 -0.01
C LEU A 50 -3.34 -6.00 -0.79
N VAL A 51 -2.14 -5.47 -1.03
CA VAL A 51 -1.02 -6.16 -1.67
C VAL A 51 0.15 -6.10 -0.70
N PHE A 52 0.45 -7.21 -0.05
CA PHE A 52 1.53 -7.25 0.93
C PHE A 52 2.90 -7.27 0.23
N ALA A 53 3.81 -6.41 0.69
CA ALA A 53 5.22 -6.51 0.31
C ALA A 53 5.87 -7.71 1.03
N GLU A 54 6.27 -8.73 0.29
CA GLU A 54 6.74 -10.01 0.85
C GLU A 54 8.02 -9.84 1.67
N ASP A 55 8.90 -8.93 1.24
CA ASP A 55 10.18 -8.64 1.91
C ASP A 55 10.05 -7.69 3.12
N GLN A 56 8.82 -7.29 3.47
CA GLN A 56 8.52 -6.37 4.59
C GLN A 56 9.26 -5.04 4.53
N SER A 57 9.64 -4.58 3.32
CA SER A 57 10.39 -3.35 3.13
C SER A 57 9.57 -2.26 2.42
N TRP A 58 9.90 -0.99 2.67
CA TRP A 58 9.38 0.13 1.87
C TRP A 58 9.83 0.03 0.43
N GLY A 59 11.09 -0.35 0.24
CA GLY A 59 11.71 -0.57 -1.06
C GLY A 59 13.14 -0.05 -1.07
N GLN A 60 14.03 -0.87 -1.65
CA GLN A 60 15.40 -0.54 -1.95
C GLN A 60 15.63 -0.67 -3.46
N GLN A 61 16.28 0.33 -4.04
CA GLN A 61 16.68 0.25 -5.44
C GLN A 61 17.89 -0.65 -5.58
N LYS A 62 17.77 -1.63 -6.45
CA LYS A 62 18.85 -2.52 -6.87
C LYS A 62 19.71 -1.86 -7.94
N ALA A 63 20.88 -2.44 -8.19
CA ALA A 63 21.82 -1.96 -9.20
C ALA A 63 21.25 -2.00 -10.64
N ASP A 64 20.25 -2.85 -10.89
CA ASP A 64 19.55 -2.97 -12.17
C ASP A 64 18.42 -1.93 -12.34
N GLY A 65 18.26 -1.00 -11.40
CA GLY A 65 17.21 0.03 -11.41
C GLY A 65 15.84 -0.46 -10.91
N ASN A 66 15.69 -1.74 -10.61
CA ASN A 66 14.46 -2.28 -10.05
C ASN A 66 14.35 -1.99 -8.55
N TRP A 67 13.13 -1.75 -8.08
CA TRP A 67 12.83 -1.58 -6.67
C TRP A 67 12.29 -2.86 -6.04
N THR A 68 12.61 -3.05 -4.76
CA THR A 68 12.00 -4.07 -3.89
C THR A 68 10.82 -3.48 -3.11
N GLY A 69 10.20 -4.28 -2.24
CA GLY A 69 9.19 -3.80 -1.29
C GLY A 69 7.95 -3.18 -1.93
N MET A 70 7.30 -2.28 -1.18
CA MET A 70 6.12 -1.56 -1.64
C MET A 70 6.41 -0.72 -2.89
N THR A 71 7.55 -0.01 -2.96
CA THR A 71 7.95 0.74 -4.16
C THR A 71 8.08 -0.18 -5.38
N GLY A 72 8.63 -1.38 -5.21
CA GLY A 72 8.72 -2.38 -6.28
C GLY A 72 7.36 -2.89 -6.76
N LYS A 73 6.35 -2.95 -5.88
CA LYS A 73 4.96 -3.27 -6.29
C LYS A 73 4.37 -2.19 -7.17
N LEU A 74 4.62 -0.92 -6.83
CA LEU A 74 4.20 0.23 -7.66
C LEU A 74 4.91 0.21 -9.01
N GLN A 75 6.23 0.06 -9.04
CA GLN A 75 7.02 0.05 -10.29
C GLN A 75 6.57 -1.05 -11.27
N LYS A 76 6.04 -2.17 -10.76
CA LYS A 76 5.61 -3.33 -11.54
C LYS A 76 4.11 -3.36 -11.82
N ASP A 77 3.40 -2.26 -11.56
CA ASP A 77 1.94 -2.16 -11.68
C ASP A 77 1.19 -3.26 -10.92
N LEU A 78 1.75 -3.76 -9.81
CA LEU A 78 1.12 -4.75 -8.94
C LEU A 78 0.29 -4.09 -7.83
N ALA A 79 0.54 -2.82 -7.57
CA ALA A 79 -0.24 -1.96 -6.68
C ALA A 79 -0.40 -0.57 -7.33
N ASP A 80 -1.45 0.14 -6.96
CA ASP A 80 -1.79 1.46 -7.49
C ASP A 80 -1.35 2.57 -6.52
N ILE A 81 -1.41 2.30 -5.22
CA ILE A 81 -0.92 3.19 -4.15
C ILE A 81 -0.15 2.39 -3.09
N ALA A 82 0.69 3.05 -2.30
CA ALA A 82 1.35 2.46 -1.14
C ALA A 82 1.13 3.34 0.09
N ILE A 83 0.75 2.74 1.23
CA ILE A 83 0.50 3.46 2.48
C ILE A 83 1.38 2.89 3.59
N TYR A 84 2.24 3.76 4.11
CA TYR A 84 3.02 3.57 5.34
C TYR A 84 3.66 4.91 5.72
N PHE A 85 4.29 5.01 6.88
CA PHE A 85 5.20 6.11 7.23
C PHE A 85 6.48 6.08 6.37
N MET A 86 6.34 6.36 5.08
CA MET A 86 7.46 6.39 4.12
C MET A 86 8.01 7.82 4.01
N GLY A 87 9.35 7.93 4.04
CA GLY A 87 10.01 9.19 3.73
C GLY A 87 9.97 9.49 2.23
N VAL A 88 9.62 10.74 1.89
CA VAL A 88 9.83 11.31 0.55
C VAL A 88 11.32 11.61 0.40
N THR A 89 11.94 11.08 -0.64
CA THR A 89 13.39 11.15 -0.87
C THR A 89 13.64 11.31 -2.36
N GLU A 90 14.63 12.10 -2.76
CA GLU A 90 14.99 12.36 -4.18
C GLU A 90 15.10 11.07 -5.00
N LYS A 91 15.74 10.04 -4.43
CA LYS A 91 15.89 8.72 -5.05
C LYS A 91 14.56 8.05 -5.42
N ARG A 92 13.49 8.27 -4.65
CA ARG A 92 12.15 7.73 -4.90
C ARG A 92 11.30 8.64 -5.79
N ASP A 93 11.59 9.93 -5.80
CA ASP A 93 10.92 10.92 -6.66
C ASP A 93 11.43 10.86 -8.11
N GLY A 94 12.47 10.06 -8.38
CA GLY A 94 13.06 9.90 -9.70
C GLY A 94 13.96 11.06 -10.12
N CYS A 95 14.21 12.01 -9.23
CA CYS A 95 15.20 13.07 -9.41
C CYS A 95 16.55 12.54 -8.89
N GLY A 96 17.36 11.97 -9.77
CA GLY A 96 18.69 11.43 -9.44
C GLY A 96 19.59 11.37 -10.66
#